data_AF-A0A8T4PNW2-F1
#
_entry.id   AF-A0A8T4PNW2-F1
#
_cell.length_a   1.000
_cell.length_b   1.000
_cell.length_c   1.000
_cell.angle_alpha   90.00
_cell.angle_beta   90.00
_cell.angle_gamma   90.00
#
_symmetry.space_group_name_H-M   'P 1'
#
loop_
_entity.id
_entity.type
_entity.pdbx_description
1 polymer ?
#
loop_
_entity_poly.entity_id
_entity_poly.type
_entity_poly.pdbx_seq_one_letter_code
_entity_poly.pdbx_strand_id
1 'polypeptide(L)'
;MVFERYFHRNGKKAKRSHNLNKFYNVLNELRNVLVKKDISELNMLHNKARDMYVSLFDEEKREIYNELWALHSQINLLVKEKRMGELKRQKELESKLENERRRIEQEKSQILLQKEKERQEKARKEAELNRKKGLERQEQRAAHARDGFYHAFDELKDALKNNDILKAKKLYIEARNIYLILPVKEKHEVYHKLLALHRHMSRLVEEKKRQEESKREKESKKQKELEKLDEEIKRKQEELAKQREAAEKAKETERHREEQRIKYIDQEKINLEESKKEKKLGIFNKLFKSKEKIIETKAAEEKAKEQKAPQTEFEELEDAIRNLGLFKKIEKEKIIKEKPGMFGKFLKK
;
A
#
# COMPACT_ATOMS: atom_id res chain seq x y z
N MET A 1 135.19 6.55 -38.05
CA MET A 1 134.07 7.53 -37.93
C MET A 1 133.44 8.00 -39.25
N VAL A 2 134.11 7.96 -40.42
CA VAL A 2 133.50 8.40 -41.70
C VAL A 2 132.60 7.34 -42.35
N PHE A 3 132.97 6.05 -42.24
CA PHE A 3 132.22 4.92 -42.80
C PHE A 3 130.84 4.70 -42.13
N GLU A 4 130.77 4.78 -40.80
CA GLU A 4 129.49 4.64 -40.08
C GLU A 4 128.51 5.77 -40.42
N ARG A 5 128.99 7.02 -40.59
CA ARG A 5 128.15 8.15 -40.99
C ARG A 5 127.61 8.01 -42.42
N TYR A 6 128.37 7.41 -43.33
CA TYR A 6 127.95 7.21 -44.73
C TYR A 6 126.87 6.11 -44.86
N PHE A 7 127.05 4.97 -44.18
CA PHE A 7 126.04 3.92 -44.11
C PHE A 7 124.78 4.36 -43.36
N HIS A 8 124.91 5.15 -42.29
CA HIS A 8 123.75 5.72 -41.60
C HIS A 8 123.00 6.74 -42.47
N ARG A 9 123.69 7.57 -43.27
CA ARG A 9 123.05 8.49 -44.20
C ARG A 9 122.34 7.76 -45.35
N ASN A 10 122.98 6.76 -45.96
CA ASN A 10 122.40 6.03 -47.09
C ASN A 10 121.28 5.06 -46.64
N GLY A 11 121.41 4.42 -45.48
CA GLY A 11 120.35 3.61 -44.87
C GLY A 11 119.13 4.43 -44.43
N LYS A 12 119.33 5.66 -43.94
CA LYS A 12 118.22 6.60 -43.66
C LYS A 12 117.51 7.06 -44.94
N LYS A 13 118.25 7.31 -46.03
CA LYS A 13 117.66 7.68 -47.34
C LYS A 13 116.85 6.54 -47.97
N ALA A 14 117.33 5.29 -47.92
CA ALA A 14 116.61 4.13 -48.44
C ALA A 14 115.36 3.78 -47.60
N LYS A 15 115.41 3.96 -46.27
CA LYS A 15 114.23 3.80 -45.40
C LYS A 15 113.20 4.92 -45.62
N ARG A 16 113.65 6.15 -45.87
CA ARG A 16 112.79 7.28 -46.25
C ARG A 16 112.00 6.99 -47.53
N SER A 17 112.68 6.61 -48.63
CA SER A 17 112.00 6.30 -49.89
C SER A 17 111.02 5.13 -49.80
N HIS A 18 111.32 4.11 -48.98
CA HIS A 18 110.43 2.97 -48.76
C HIS A 18 109.14 3.33 -48.01
N ASN A 19 109.24 4.14 -46.95
CA ASN A 19 108.08 4.54 -46.15
C ASN A 19 107.17 5.51 -46.92
N LEU A 20 107.77 6.42 -47.69
CA LEU A 20 107.03 7.36 -48.54
C LEU A 20 106.28 6.63 -49.67
N ASN A 21 106.90 5.64 -50.31
CA ASN A 21 106.23 4.83 -51.34
C ASN A 21 105.04 4.03 -50.78
N LYS A 22 105.17 3.45 -49.57
CA LYS A 22 104.04 2.81 -48.89
C LYS A 22 102.92 3.80 -48.58
N PHE A 23 103.27 5.04 -48.22
CA PHE A 23 102.30 6.09 -47.97
C PHE A 23 101.51 6.45 -49.23
N TYR A 24 102.19 6.66 -50.36
CA TYR A 24 101.56 6.96 -51.65
C TYR A 24 100.63 5.82 -52.12
N ASN A 25 100.97 4.56 -51.84
CA ASN A 25 100.05 3.45 -52.12
C ASN A 25 98.74 3.57 -51.33
N VAL A 26 98.81 3.90 -50.04
CA VAL A 26 97.61 4.13 -49.20
C VAL A 26 96.84 5.36 -49.65
N LEU A 27 97.51 6.44 -50.09
CA LEU A 27 96.84 7.60 -50.67
C LEU A 27 96.10 7.26 -51.98
N ASN A 28 96.70 6.42 -52.83
CA ASN A 28 96.07 5.97 -54.06
C ASN A 28 94.88 5.04 -53.80
N GLU A 29 94.99 4.14 -52.81
CA GLU A 29 93.84 3.35 -52.33
C GLU A 29 92.72 4.27 -51.80
N LEU A 30 93.06 5.26 -50.98
CA LEU A 30 92.11 6.27 -50.49
C LEU A 30 91.38 6.98 -51.63
N ARG A 31 92.09 7.42 -52.67
CA ARG A 31 91.49 8.04 -53.86
C ARG A 31 90.51 7.11 -54.57
N ASN A 32 90.90 5.86 -54.77
CA ASN A 32 90.06 4.87 -55.46
C ASN A 32 88.77 4.58 -54.67
N VAL A 33 88.86 4.45 -53.35
CA VAL A 33 87.69 4.24 -52.49
C VAL A 33 86.83 5.50 -52.38
N LEU A 34 87.44 6.70 -52.45
CA LEU A 34 86.71 7.97 -52.46
C LEU A 34 85.78 8.09 -53.66
N VAL A 35 86.20 7.62 -54.83
CA VAL A 35 85.36 7.53 -56.03
C VAL A 35 84.18 6.59 -55.81
N LYS A 36 84.40 5.45 -55.13
CA LYS A 36 83.34 4.49 -54.78
C LYS A 36 82.40 4.97 -53.68
N LYS A 37 82.77 6.03 -52.95
CA LYS A 37 82.00 6.65 -51.85
C LYS A 37 81.66 5.67 -50.71
N ASP A 38 82.50 4.66 -50.49
CA ASP A 38 82.36 3.75 -49.35
C ASP A 38 82.95 4.41 -48.09
N ILE A 39 82.08 4.87 -47.19
CA ILE A 39 82.49 5.60 -45.97
C ILE A 39 83.29 4.69 -45.02
N SER A 40 82.93 3.41 -44.94
CA SER A 40 83.52 2.50 -43.94
C SER A 40 84.99 2.22 -44.31
N GLU A 41 85.20 1.89 -45.58
CA GLU A 41 86.54 1.66 -46.14
C GLU A 41 87.38 2.96 -46.18
N LEU A 42 86.77 4.11 -46.49
CA LEU A 42 87.42 5.42 -46.42
C LEU A 42 87.94 5.76 -45.03
N ASN A 43 87.13 5.56 -43.98
CA ASN A 43 87.53 5.86 -42.62
C ASN A 43 88.69 4.97 -42.16
N MET A 44 88.64 3.69 -42.51
CA MET A 44 89.70 2.75 -42.20
C MET A 44 91.03 3.15 -42.86
N LEU A 45 91.02 3.41 -44.17
CA LEU A 45 92.22 3.83 -44.90
C LEU A 45 92.71 5.21 -44.49
N HIS A 46 91.81 6.13 -44.13
CA HIS A 46 92.16 7.46 -43.65
C HIS A 46 92.88 7.40 -42.30
N ASN A 47 92.41 6.56 -41.37
CA ASN A 47 93.08 6.34 -40.09
C ASN A 47 94.45 5.69 -40.31
N LYS A 48 94.55 4.70 -41.20
CA LYS A 48 95.82 4.09 -41.59
C LYS A 48 96.81 5.11 -42.16
N ALA A 49 96.35 6.01 -43.04
CA ALA A 49 97.16 7.09 -43.57
C ALA A 49 97.58 8.08 -42.48
N ARG A 50 96.69 8.44 -41.55
CA ARG A 50 97.02 9.31 -40.41
C ARG A 50 98.11 8.69 -39.52
N ASP A 51 98.00 7.41 -39.19
CA ASP A 51 98.96 6.72 -38.33
C ASP A 51 100.34 6.60 -39.01
N MET A 52 100.34 6.33 -40.32
CA MET A 52 101.58 6.35 -41.11
C MET A 52 102.21 7.73 -41.18
N TYR A 53 101.39 8.79 -41.32
CA TYR A 53 101.86 10.18 -41.39
C TYR A 53 102.64 10.58 -40.13
N VAL A 54 102.17 10.18 -38.94
CA VAL A 54 102.85 10.45 -37.66
C VAL A 54 104.29 9.89 -37.66
N SER A 55 104.48 8.74 -38.31
CA SER A 55 105.73 7.99 -38.33
C SER A 55 106.76 8.49 -39.36
N LEU A 56 106.41 9.48 -40.20
CA LEU A 56 107.29 10.05 -41.22
C LEU A 56 108.21 11.14 -40.66
N PHE A 57 109.33 11.37 -41.37
CA PHE A 57 110.25 12.47 -41.05
C PHE A 57 109.64 13.83 -41.46
N ASP A 58 110.11 14.92 -40.85
CA ASP A 58 109.53 16.26 -41.06
C ASP A 58 109.56 16.74 -42.52
N GLU A 59 110.59 16.35 -43.27
CA GLU A 59 110.69 16.67 -44.70
C GLU A 59 109.62 15.96 -45.53
N GLU A 60 109.36 14.67 -45.25
CA GLU A 60 108.33 13.86 -45.93
C GLU A 60 106.93 14.32 -45.56
N LYS A 61 106.73 14.69 -44.29
CA LYS A 61 105.48 15.28 -43.80
C LYS A 61 105.13 16.55 -44.57
N ARG A 62 106.09 17.44 -44.79
CA ARG A 62 105.88 18.68 -45.57
C ARG A 62 105.48 18.40 -47.01
N GLU A 63 106.05 17.36 -47.62
CA GLU A 63 105.75 16.99 -49.01
C GLU A 63 104.30 16.52 -49.19
N ILE A 64 103.82 15.67 -48.29
CA ILE A 64 102.50 15.00 -48.43
C ILE A 64 101.36 15.68 -47.68
N TYR A 65 101.65 16.64 -46.80
CA TYR A 65 100.64 17.26 -45.91
C TYR A 65 99.45 17.82 -46.69
N ASN A 66 99.72 18.55 -47.77
CA ASN A 66 98.67 19.18 -48.59
C ASN A 66 97.76 18.14 -49.24
N GLU A 67 98.33 17.02 -49.68
CA GLU A 67 97.61 15.93 -50.34
C GLU A 67 96.73 15.15 -49.34
N LEU A 68 97.28 14.83 -48.17
CA LEU A 68 96.55 14.19 -47.09
C LEU A 68 95.41 15.09 -46.56
N TRP A 69 95.67 16.38 -46.39
CA TRP A 69 94.68 17.35 -45.94
C TRP A 69 93.53 17.52 -46.94
N ALA A 70 93.83 17.57 -48.24
CA ALA A 70 92.81 17.64 -49.29
C ALA A 70 91.89 16.41 -49.26
N LEU A 71 92.46 15.21 -49.13
CA LEU A 71 91.68 13.97 -49.00
C LEU A 71 90.86 13.94 -47.70
N HIS A 72 91.43 14.37 -46.57
CA HIS A 72 90.71 14.48 -45.30
C HIS A 72 89.48 15.39 -45.42
N SER A 73 89.64 16.56 -46.06
CA SER A 73 88.55 17.51 -46.31
C SER A 73 87.43 16.88 -47.16
N GLN A 74 87.79 16.19 -48.26
CA GLN A 74 86.83 15.53 -49.14
C GLN A 74 86.06 14.40 -48.44
N ILE A 75 86.74 13.59 -47.62
CA ILE A 75 86.11 12.53 -46.83
C ILE A 75 85.11 13.13 -45.82
N ASN A 76 85.51 14.19 -45.12
CA ASN A 76 84.63 14.86 -44.17
C ASN A 76 83.38 15.45 -44.83
N LEU A 77 83.53 16.04 -46.02
CA LEU A 77 82.39 16.54 -46.80
C LEU A 77 81.43 15.41 -47.17
N LEU A 78 81.95 14.29 -47.69
CA LEU A 78 81.14 13.13 -48.07
C LEU A 78 80.38 12.53 -46.87
N VAL A 79 81.04 12.41 -45.71
CA VAL A 79 80.40 11.94 -44.48
C VAL A 79 79.28 12.88 -44.03
N LYS A 80 79.50 14.19 -44.08
CA LYS A 80 78.48 15.19 -43.75
C LYS A 80 77.29 15.11 -44.71
N GLU A 81 77.54 15.00 -46.02
CA GLU A 81 76.48 14.88 -47.03
C GLU A 81 75.60 13.64 -46.80
N LYS A 82 76.20 12.47 -46.57
CA LYS A 82 75.46 11.23 -46.30
C LYS A 82 74.64 11.34 -45.00
N ARG A 83 75.23 11.84 -43.92
CA ARG A 83 74.52 12.07 -42.65
C ARG A 83 73.35 13.03 -42.80
N MET A 84 73.54 14.13 -43.54
CA MET A 84 72.46 15.09 -43.80
C MET A 84 71.35 14.48 -44.66
N GLY A 85 71.70 13.64 -45.64
CA GLY A 85 70.72 12.91 -46.45
C GLY A 85 69.90 11.92 -45.63
N GLU A 86 70.55 11.14 -44.76
CA GLU A 86 69.89 10.21 -43.83
C GLU A 86 68.97 10.95 -42.86
N LEU A 87 69.44 12.06 -42.27
CA LEU A 87 68.66 12.86 -41.34
C LEU A 87 67.43 13.50 -42.01
N LYS A 88 67.54 13.91 -43.28
CA LYS A 88 66.38 14.37 -44.06
C LYS A 88 65.37 13.24 -44.27
N ARG A 89 65.82 12.06 -44.70
CA ARG A 89 64.95 10.89 -44.89
C ARG A 89 64.26 10.47 -43.59
N GLN A 90 64.98 10.50 -42.47
CA GLN A 90 64.42 10.19 -41.17
C GLN A 90 63.31 11.17 -40.79
N LYS A 91 63.55 12.49 -40.94
CA LYS A 91 62.53 13.51 -40.68
C LYS A 91 61.30 13.37 -41.57
N GLU A 92 61.48 13.03 -42.85
CA GLU A 92 60.37 12.77 -43.77
C GLU A 92 59.55 11.54 -43.34
N LEU A 93 60.20 10.47 -42.89
CA LEU A 93 59.53 9.27 -42.37
C LEU A 93 58.78 9.57 -41.07
N GLU A 94 59.39 10.28 -40.13
CA GLU A 94 58.75 10.71 -38.88
C GLU A 94 57.51 11.57 -39.16
N SER A 95 57.60 12.51 -40.10
CA SER A 95 56.47 13.33 -40.51
C SER A 95 55.34 12.51 -41.15
N LYS A 96 55.66 11.53 -42.00
CA LYS A 96 54.65 10.61 -42.57
C LYS A 96 53.97 9.78 -41.50
N LEU A 97 54.72 9.23 -40.56
CA LEU A 97 54.19 8.45 -39.43
C LEU A 97 53.30 9.29 -38.52
N GLU A 98 53.67 10.54 -38.25
CA GLU A 98 52.84 11.45 -37.45
C GLU A 98 51.51 11.76 -38.14
N ASN A 99 51.53 12.02 -39.45
CA ASN A 99 50.32 12.25 -40.23
C ASN A 99 49.40 11.02 -40.27
N GLU A 100 49.94 9.80 -40.41
CA GLU A 100 49.17 8.57 -40.33
C GLU A 100 48.56 8.36 -38.95
N ARG A 101 49.31 8.62 -37.87
CA ARG A 101 48.78 8.55 -36.50
C ARG A 101 47.61 9.50 -36.30
N ARG A 102 47.74 10.76 -36.73
CA ARG A 102 46.65 11.76 -36.66
C ARG A 102 45.42 11.31 -37.46
N ARG A 103 45.63 10.74 -38.66
CA ARG A 103 44.54 10.21 -39.48
C ARG A 103 43.80 9.06 -38.77
N ILE A 104 44.53 8.09 -38.22
CA ILE A 104 43.95 6.95 -37.49
C ILE A 104 43.18 7.43 -36.25
N GLU A 105 43.70 8.43 -35.54
CA GLU A 105 43.04 9.01 -34.37
C GLU A 105 41.74 9.73 -34.74
N GLN A 106 41.73 10.47 -35.85
CA GLN A 106 40.52 11.10 -36.39
C GLN A 106 39.48 10.05 -36.81
N GLU A 107 39.89 9.00 -37.54
CA GLU A 107 39.00 7.91 -37.95
C GLU A 107 38.40 7.17 -36.73
N LYS A 108 39.21 6.87 -35.71
CA LYS A 108 38.72 6.29 -34.44
C LYS A 108 37.69 7.19 -33.76
N SER A 109 37.96 8.50 -33.70
CA SER A 109 37.05 9.47 -33.08
C SER A 109 35.72 9.55 -33.83
N GLN A 110 35.75 9.54 -35.17
CA GLN A 110 34.54 9.51 -36.00
C GLN A 110 33.73 8.23 -35.80
N ILE A 111 34.39 7.07 -35.73
CA ILE A 111 33.72 5.79 -35.48
C ILE A 111 33.05 5.77 -34.10
N LEU A 112 33.72 6.29 -33.07
CA LEU A 112 33.13 6.40 -31.73
C LEU A 112 31.91 7.31 -31.71
N LEU A 113 32.00 8.48 -32.35
CA LEU A 113 30.88 9.41 -32.46
C LEU A 113 29.70 8.78 -33.22
N GLN A 114 29.95 8.04 -34.29
CA GLN A 114 28.92 7.35 -35.05
C GLN A 114 28.22 6.27 -34.21
N LYS A 115 28.99 5.45 -33.49
CA LYS A 115 28.45 4.43 -32.57
C LYS A 115 27.62 5.05 -31.45
N GLU A 116 28.01 6.22 -30.94
CA GLU A 116 27.24 6.92 -29.93
C GLU A 116 25.91 7.45 -30.48
N LYS A 117 25.92 8.04 -31.68
CA LYS A 117 24.69 8.46 -32.38
C LYS A 117 23.73 7.29 -32.60
N GLU A 118 24.24 6.14 -33.05
CA GLU A 118 23.43 4.93 -33.25
C GLU A 118 22.82 4.42 -31.94
N ARG A 119 23.57 4.44 -30.83
CA ARG A 119 23.06 4.10 -29.49
C ARG A 119 21.96 5.05 -29.05
N GLN A 120 22.16 6.35 -29.23
CA GLN A 120 21.16 7.36 -28.88
C GLN A 120 19.89 7.22 -29.74
N GLU A 121 20.02 6.96 -31.03
CA GLU A 121 18.88 6.73 -31.93
C GLU A 121 18.12 5.46 -31.55
N LYS A 122 18.82 4.37 -31.25
CA LYS A 122 18.20 3.12 -30.77
C LYS A 122 17.43 3.35 -29.47
N ALA A 123 18.02 4.06 -28.51
CA ALA A 123 17.35 4.41 -27.26
C ALA A 123 16.11 5.30 -27.47
N ARG A 124 16.18 6.26 -28.41
CA ARG A 124 15.02 7.09 -28.79
C ARG A 124 13.90 6.26 -29.39
N LYS A 125 14.20 5.37 -30.34
CA LYS A 125 13.21 4.47 -30.96
C LYS A 125 12.57 3.54 -29.92
N GLU A 126 13.35 3.00 -28.99
CA GLU A 126 12.83 2.15 -27.91
C GLU A 126 11.94 2.93 -26.93
N ALA A 127 12.33 4.15 -26.56
CA ALA A 127 11.53 5.02 -25.71
C ALA A 127 10.20 5.42 -26.38
N GLU A 128 10.21 5.70 -27.68
CA GLU A 128 9.02 6.00 -28.47
C GLU A 128 8.08 4.80 -28.57
N LEU A 129 8.62 3.60 -28.84
CA LEU A 129 7.85 2.36 -28.84
C LEU A 129 7.21 2.06 -27.48
N ASN A 130 7.96 2.25 -26.39
CA ASN A 130 7.44 2.05 -25.03
C ASN A 130 6.37 3.07 -24.66
N ARG A 131 6.52 4.34 -25.08
CA ARG A 131 5.46 5.35 -24.94
C ARG A 131 4.19 4.94 -25.70
N LYS A 132 4.33 4.49 -26.96
CA LYS A 132 3.18 4.04 -27.76
C LYS A 132 2.46 2.85 -27.13
N LYS A 133 3.20 1.81 -26.71
CA LYS A 133 2.63 0.67 -25.99
C LYS A 133 1.97 1.07 -24.66
N GLY A 134 2.55 2.05 -23.96
CA GLY A 134 1.97 2.62 -22.75
C GLY A 134 0.62 3.29 -23.00
N LEU A 135 0.53 4.10 -24.06
CA LEU A 135 -0.71 4.74 -24.50
C LEU A 135 -1.75 3.70 -24.95
N GLU A 136 -1.37 2.71 -25.77
CA GLU A 136 -2.27 1.62 -26.20
C GLU A 136 -2.85 0.85 -25.01
N ARG A 137 -2.03 0.52 -24.01
CA ARG A 137 -2.51 -0.13 -22.77
C ARG A 137 -3.45 0.76 -21.98
N GLN A 138 -3.21 2.07 -21.96
CA GLN A 138 -4.08 3.03 -21.29
C GLN A 138 -5.42 3.16 -22.02
N GLU A 139 -5.41 3.20 -23.35
CA GLU A 139 -6.61 3.19 -24.19
C GLU A 139 -7.42 1.90 -24.02
N GLN A 140 -6.77 0.74 -23.99
CA GLN A 140 -7.45 -0.54 -23.73
C GLN A 140 -8.12 -0.55 -22.34
N ARG A 141 -7.42 -0.07 -21.31
CA ARG A 141 -8.00 0.05 -19.96
C ARG A 141 -9.18 1.02 -19.94
N ALA A 142 -9.08 2.14 -20.65
CA ALA A 142 -10.17 3.11 -20.77
C ALA A 142 -11.37 2.51 -21.51
N ALA A 143 -11.14 1.76 -22.60
CA ALA A 143 -12.19 1.05 -23.34
C ALA A 143 -12.90 0.02 -22.46
N HIS A 144 -12.16 -0.83 -21.76
CA HIS A 144 -12.76 -1.79 -20.82
C HIS A 144 -13.55 -1.11 -19.69
N ALA A 145 -13.04 0.00 -19.14
CA ALA A 145 -13.75 0.78 -18.14
C ALA A 145 -15.03 1.41 -18.73
N ARG A 146 -14.99 1.87 -19.98
CA ARG A 146 -16.16 2.42 -20.67
C ARG A 146 -17.25 1.36 -20.86
N ASP A 147 -16.89 0.18 -21.33
CA ASP A 147 -17.84 -0.93 -21.51
C ASP A 147 -18.45 -1.37 -20.18
N GLY A 148 -17.62 -1.54 -19.15
CA GLY A 148 -18.07 -1.85 -17.80
C GLY A 148 -19.00 -0.79 -17.22
N PHE A 149 -18.74 0.49 -17.50
CA PHE A 149 -19.61 1.58 -17.08
C PHE A 149 -20.99 1.48 -17.73
N TYR A 150 -21.06 1.33 -19.05
CA TYR A 150 -22.34 1.29 -19.77
C TYR A 150 -23.17 0.07 -19.36
N HIS A 151 -22.54 -1.08 -19.14
CA HIS A 151 -23.21 -2.26 -18.60
C HIS A 151 -23.82 -1.99 -17.22
N ALA A 152 -23.03 -1.50 -16.26
CA ALA A 152 -23.53 -1.18 -14.91
C ALA A 152 -24.61 -0.09 -14.94
N PHE A 153 -24.50 0.86 -15.86
CA PHE A 153 -25.45 1.95 -16.05
C PHE A 153 -26.81 1.44 -16.58
N ASP A 154 -26.81 0.53 -17.55
CA ASP A 154 -28.05 -0.03 -18.11
C ASP A 154 -28.73 -0.97 -17.10
N GLU A 155 -27.96 -1.80 -16.38
CA GLU A 155 -28.53 -2.60 -15.28
C GLU A 155 -29.13 -1.72 -14.16
N LEU A 156 -28.49 -0.58 -13.86
CA LEU A 156 -29.02 0.38 -12.89
C LEU A 156 -30.36 0.96 -13.36
N LYS A 157 -30.48 1.32 -14.64
CA LYS A 157 -31.74 1.79 -15.22
C LYS A 157 -32.84 0.76 -15.04
N ASP A 158 -32.56 -0.51 -15.33
CA ASP A 158 -33.55 -1.57 -15.23
C ASP A 158 -33.92 -1.89 -13.77
N ALA A 159 -32.95 -1.87 -12.86
CA ALA A 159 -33.22 -1.99 -11.41
C ALA A 159 -34.15 -0.87 -10.91
N LEU A 160 -33.95 0.36 -11.39
CA LEU A 160 -34.79 1.50 -11.04
C LEU A 160 -36.20 1.39 -11.64
N LYS A 161 -36.36 0.91 -12.88
CA LYS A 161 -37.69 0.62 -13.47
C LYS A 161 -38.45 -0.42 -12.66
N ASN A 162 -37.74 -1.42 -12.13
CA ASN A 162 -38.31 -2.50 -11.33
C ASN A 162 -38.49 -2.15 -9.84
N ASN A 163 -38.24 -0.90 -9.42
CA ASN A 163 -38.33 -0.44 -8.02
C ASN A 163 -37.47 -1.25 -7.02
N ASP A 164 -36.41 -1.91 -7.50
CA ASP A 164 -35.44 -2.64 -6.68
C ASP A 164 -34.35 -1.69 -6.19
N ILE A 165 -34.63 -1.01 -5.08
CA ILE A 165 -33.76 0.01 -4.49
C ILE A 165 -32.43 -0.57 -4.01
N LEU A 166 -32.42 -1.80 -3.48
CA LEU A 166 -31.20 -2.39 -2.94
C LEU A 166 -30.22 -2.71 -4.07
N LYS A 167 -30.72 -3.33 -5.14
CA LYS A 167 -29.91 -3.61 -6.33
C LYS A 167 -29.47 -2.31 -7.02
N ALA A 168 -30.36 -1.34 -7.16
CA ALA A 168 -30.04 -0.03 -7.75
C ALA A 168 -28.94 0.70 -6.98
N LYS A 169 -28.97 0.71 -5.64
CA LYS A 169 -27.90 1.33 -4.83
C LYS A 169 -26.53 0.68 -5.09
N LYS A 170 -26.49 -0.64 -5.17
CA LYS A 170 -25.25 -1.39 -5.43
C LYS A 170 -24.68 -1.05 -6.81
N LEU A 171 -25.52 -1.12 -7.85
CA LEU A 171 -25.13 -0.82 -9.23
C LEU A 171 -24.74 0.66 -9.42
N TYR A 172 -25.38 1.58 -8.70
CA TYR A 172 -24.98 2.98 -8.71
C TYR A 172 -23.57 3.20 -8.15
N ILE A 173 -23.22 2.52 -7.06
CA ILE A 173 -21.87 2.57 -6.49
C ILE A 173 -20.85 2.00 -7.48
N GLU A 174 -21.19 0.89 -8.13
CA GLU A 174 -20.35 0.26 -9.14
C GLU A 174 -20.12 1.18 -10.36
N ALA A 175 -21.19 1.72 -10.94
CA ALA A 175 -21.11 2.69 -12.03
C ALA A 175 -20.34 3.97 -11.62
N ARG A 176 -20.51 4.46 -10.38
CA ARG A 176 -19.75 5.60 -9.85
C ARG A 176 -18.26 5.28 -9.71
N ASN A 177 -17.90 4.10 -9.23
CA ASN A 177 -16.50 3.70 -9.07
C ASN A 177 -15.81 3.59 -10.44
N ILE A 178 -16.51 3.04 -11.43
CA ILE A 178 -16.02 2.98 -12.81
C ILE A 178 -15.93 4.39 -13.41
N TYR A 179 -16.92 5.26 -13.16
CA TYR A 179 -16.87 6.67 -13.58
C TYR A 179 -15.61 7.39 -13.09
N LEU A 180 -15.15 7.12 -11.86
CA LEU A 180 -13.93 7.76 -11.31
C LEU A 180 -12.67 7.42 -12.08
N ILE A 181 -12.60 6.26 -12.74
CA ILE A 181 -11.44 5.82 -13.54
C ILE A 181 -11.55 6.19 -15.03
N LEU A 182 -12.70 6.69 -15.49
CA LEU A 182 -12.87 7.11 -16.88
C LEU A 182 -12.02 8.34 -17.25
N PRO A 183 -11.65 8.49 -18.53
CA PRO A 183 -11.04 9.72 -19.06
C PRO A 183 -11.92 10.96 -18.86
N VAL A 184 -11.29 12.14 -18.77
CA VAL A 184 -12.00 13.42 -18.47
C VAL A 184 -13.09 13.76 -19.49
N LYS A 185 -12.85 13.50 -20.77
CA LYS A 185 -13.83 13.72 -21.85
C LYS A 185 -15.10 12.90 -21.61
N GLU A 186 -14.94 11.60 -21.37
CA GLU A 186 -16.06 10.69 -21.13
C GLU A 186 -16.80 11.02 -19.85
N LYS A 187 -16.08 11.38 -18.78
CA LYS A 187 -16.69 11.83 -17.52
C LYS A 187 -17.72 12.94 -17.75
N HIS A 188 -17.42 13.94 -18.57
CA HIS A 188 -18.38 15.01 -18.88
C HIS A 188 -19.65 14.47 -19.55
N GLU A 189 -19.53 13.52 -20.47
CA GLU A 189 -20.66 12.95 -21.20
C GLU A 189 -21.58 12.10 -20.31
N VAL A 190 -21.02 11.35 -19.37
CA VAL A 190 -21.79 10.45 -18.51
C VAL A 190 -22.20 11.04 -17.16
N TYR A 191 -21.58 12.15 -16.73
CA TYR A 191 -21.89 12.80 -15.44
C TYR A 191 -23.38 13.12 -15.30
N HIS A 192 -23.97 13.79 -16.28
CA HIS A 192 -25.39 14.19 -16.23
C HIS A 192 -26.33 12.98 -16.24
N LYS A 193 -25.96 11.91 -16.97
CA LYS A 193 -26.72 10.66 -17.03
C LYS A 193 -26.72 9.97 -15.66
N LEU A 194 -25.56 9.85 -15.02
CA LEU A 194 -25.43 9.23 -13.70
C LEU A 194 -26.15 10.04 -12.62
N LEU A 195 -26.04 11.38 -12.67
CA LEU A 195 -26.73 12.29 -11.77
C LEU A 195 -28.26 12.18 -11.88
N ALA A 196 -28.79 12.02 -13.10
CA ALA A 196 -30.22 11.83 -13.31
C ALA A 196 -30.74 10.54 -12.65
N LEU A 197 -30.01 9.44 -12.79
CA LEU A 197 -30.37 8.17 -12.12
C LEU A 197 -30.25 8.27 -10.60
N HIS A 198 -29.24 8.97 -10.08
CA HIS A 198 -29.15 9.25 -8.65
C HIS A 198 -30.38 9.98 -8.13
N ARG A 199 -30.81 11.05 -8.82
CA ARG A 199 -32.02 11.81 -8.45
C ARG A 199 -33.27 10.94 -8.47
N HIS A 200 -33.41 10.08 -9.49
CA HIS A 200 -34.53 9.15 -9.58
C HIS A 200 -34.53 8.15 -8.41
N MET A 201 -33.37 7.56 -8.11
CA MET A 201 -33.20 6.65 -6.98
C MET A 201 -33.52 7.34 -5.63
N SER A 202 -33.07 8.57 -5.42
CA SER A 202 -33.37 9.33 -4.19
C SER A 202 -34.87 9.54 -4.00
N ARG A 203 -35.61 9.88 -5.08
CA ARG A 203 -37.08 10.03 -5.02
C ARG A 203 -37.76 8.71 -4.64
N LEU A 204 -37.38 7.60 -5.26
CA LEU A 204 -37.94 6.28 -4.92
C LEU A 204 -37.65 5.88 -3.47
N VAL A 205 -36.47 6.22 -2.94
CA VAL A 205 -36.13 5.99 -1.53
C VAL A 205 -37.02 6.81 -0.61
N GLU A 206 -37.26 8.09 -0.92
CA GLU A 206 -38.15 8.95 -0.13
C GLU A 206 -39.60 8.48 -0.20
N GLU A 207 -40.08 8.07 -1.38
CA GLU A 207 -41.43 7.52 -1.55
C GLU A 207 -41.63 6.24 -0.74
N LYS A 208 -40.67 5.30 -0.76
CA LYS A 208 -40.75 4.10 0.08
C LYS A 208 -40.76 4.45 1.57
N LYS A 209 -39.95 5.41 2.02
CA LYS A 209 -39.97 5.88 3.41
C LYS A 209 -41.33 6.45 3.79
N ARG A 210 -41.91 7.33 2.96
CA ARG A 210 -43.25 7.89 3.20
C ARG A 210 -44.34 6.81 3.22
N GLN A 211 -44.24 5.80 2.36
CA GLN A 211 -45.16 4.65 2.36
C GLN A 211 -45.03 3.82 3.65
N GLU A 212 -43.81 3.56 4.13
CA GLU A 212 -43.57 2.87 5.40
C GLU A 212 -44.06 3.67 6.61
N GLU A 213 -43.82 4.98 6.63
CA GLU A 213 -44.34 5.89 7.67
C GLU A 213 -45.87 5.89 7.68
N SER A 214 -46.51 5.99 6.51
CA SER A 214 -47.97 5.91 6.42
C SER A 214 -48.52 4.55 6.87
N LYS A 215 -47.83 3.44 6.58
CA LYS A 215 -48.20 2.11 7.10
C LYS A 215 -48.09 2.05 8.62
N ARG A 216 -47.00 2.55 9.19
CA ARG A 216 -46.79 2.61 10.65
C ARG A 216 -47.83 3.50 11.34
N GLU A 217 -48.19 4.62 10.74
CA GLU A 217 -49.27 5.48 11.25
C GLU A 217 -50.62 4.78 11.23
N LYS A 218 -50.95 4.03 10.16
CA LYS A 218 -52.17 3.23 10.09
C LYS A 218 -52.17 2.10 11.12
N GLU A 219 -51.05 1.41 11.30
CA GLU A 219 -50.90 0.38 12.34
C GLU A 219 -51.04 0.97 13.74
N SER A 220 -50.41 2.13 14.01
CA SER A 220 -50.55 2.84 15.28
C SER A 220 -52.00 3.27 15.54
N LYS A 221 -52.73 3.76 14.52
CA LYS A 221 -54.15 4.09 14.66
C LYS A 221 -55.00 2.85 14.96
N LYS A 222 -54.78 1.75 14.25
CA LYS A 222 -55.46 0.46 14.53
C LYS A 222 -55.16 -0.04 15.94
N GLN A 223 -53.92 0.08 16.40
CA GLN A 223 -53.52 -0.33 17.74
C GLN A 223 -54.20 0.53 18.82
N LYS A 224 -54.29 1.85 18.62
CA LYS A 224 -55.05 2.75 19.51
C LYS A 224 -56.54 2.47 19.53
N GLU A 225 -57.13 2.06 18.41
CA GLU A 225 -58.55 1.65 18.34
C GLU A 225 -58.77 0.32 19.08
N LEU A 226 -57.87 -0.64 18.94
CA LEU A 226 -57.86 -1.89 19.71
C LEU A 226 -57.76 -1.62 21.22
N GLU A 227 -56.82 -0.76 21.65
CA GLU A 227 -56.67 -0.37 23.06
C GLU A 227 -57.96 0.24 23.64
N LYS A 228 -58.66 1.09 22.87
CA LYS A 228 -59.95 1.66 23.28
C LYS A 228 -61.04 0.61 23.43
N LEU A 229 -61.11 -0.35 22.51
CA LEU A 229 -62.08 -1.45 22.59
C LEU A 229 -61.78 -2.34 23.80
N ASP A 230 -60.51 -2.63 24.09
CA ASP A 230 -60.10 -3.39 25.27
C ASP A 230 -60.46 -2.66 26.57
N GLU A 231 -60.28 -1.34 26.64
CA GLU A 231 -60.74 -0.52 27.77
C GLU A 231 -62.27 -0.54 27.93
N GLU A 232 -63.04 -0.45 26.84
CA GLU A 232 -64.50 -0.51 26.89
C GLU A 232 -64.99 -1.89 27.34
N ILE A 233 -64.34 -2.96 26.89
CA ILE A 233 -64.62 -4.34 27.34
C ILE A 233 -64.35 -4.46 28.84
N LYS A 234 -63.20 -3.94 29.34
CA LYS A 234 -62.89 -3.94 30.77
C LYS A 234 -63.96 -3.19 31.59
N ARG A 235 -64.37 -2.00 31.15
CA ARG A 235 -65.45 -1.23 31.81
C ARG A 235 -66.77 -2.00 31.85
N LYS A 236 -67.17 -2.63 30.74
CA LYS A 236 -68.39 -3.46 30.71
C LYS A 236 -68.29 -4.68 31.61
N GLN A 237 -67.12 -5.32 31.70
CA GLN A 237 -66.89 -6.42 32.62
C GLN A 237 -66.96 -5.98 34.08
N GLU A 238 -66.41 -4.81 34.42
CA GLU A 238 -66.53 -4.23 35.76
C GLU A 238 -67.98 -3.85 36.12
N GLU A 239 -68.74 -3.28 35.17
CA GLU A 239 -70.17 -3.00 35.36
C GLU A 239 -70.98 -4.29 35.56
N LEU A 240 -70.73 -5.32 34.76
CA LEU A 240 -71.34 -6.64 34.92
C LEU A 240 -71.00 -7.26 36.28
N ALA A 241 -69.75 -7.13 36.74
CA ALA A 241 -69.32 -7.61 38.05
C ALA A 241 -70.07 -6.88 39.18
N LYS A 242 -70.19 -5.55 39.10
CA LYS A 242 -70.98 -4.75 40.06
C LYS A 242 -72.46 -5.11 40.06
N GLN A 243 -73.06 -5.36 38.89
CA GLN A 243 -74.45 -5.81 38.79
C GLN A 243 -74.65 -7.20 39.41
N ARG A 244 -73.70 -8.12 39.21
CA ARG A 244 -73.72 -9.44 39.87
C ARG A 244 -73.60 -9.32 41.38
N GLU A 245 -72.69 -8.48 41.88
CA GLU A 245 -72.53 -8.25 43.32
C GLU A 245 -73.79 -7.61 43.93
N ALA A 246 -74.40 -6.63 43.25
CA ALA A 246 -75.65 -6.02 43.68
C ALA A 246 -76.82 -7.03 43.69
N ALA A 247 -76.90 -7.90 42.68
CA ALA A 247 -77.91 -8.96 42.61
C ALA A 247 -77.69 -10.05 43.68
N GLU A 248 -76.45 -10.40 44.02
CA GLU A 248 -76.16 -11.30 45.14
C GLU A 248 -76.53 -10.67 46.47
N LYS A 249 -76.16 -9.40 46.72
CA LYS A 249 -76.60 -8.68 47.92
C LYS A 249 -78.11 -8.59 48.03
N ALA A 250 -78.81 -8.35 46.91
CA ALA A 250 -80.27 -8.36 46.89
C ALA A 250 -80.84 -9.73 47.30
N LYS A 251 -80.31 -10.83 46.72
CA LYS A 251 -80.71 -12.20 47.11
C LYS A 251 -80.38 -12.53 48.57
N GLU A 252 -79.26 -12.03 49.08
CA GLU A 252 -78.88 -12.20 50.49
C GLU A 252 -79.82 -11.43 51.42
N THR A 253 -80.22 -10.21 51.05
CA THR A 253 -81.24 -9.46 51.79
C THR A 253 -82.62 -10.12 51.73
N GLU A 254 -82.99 -10.74 50.60
CA GLU A 254 -84.21 -11.54 50.49
C GLU A 254 -84.15 -12.79 51.38
N ARG A 255 -83.05 -13.54 51.35
CA ARG A 255 -82.81 -14.68 52.24
C ARG A 255 -82.87 -14.28 53.71
N HIS A 256 -82.27 -13.15 54.09
CA HIS A 256 -82.31 -12.66 55.47
C HIS A 256 -83.73 -12.24 55.89
N ARG A 257 -84.51 -11.61 55.00
CA ARG A 257 -85.93 -11.30 55.27
C ARG A 257 -86.76 -12.58 55.41
N GLU A 258 -86.46 -13.60 54.64
CA GLU A 258 -87.12 -14.89 54.70
C GLU A 258 -86.75 -15.66 55.98
N GLU A 259 -85.47 -15.66 56.38
CA GLU A 259 -85.03 -16.16 57.68
C GLU A 259 -85.68 -15.43 58.85
N GLN A 260 -85.85 -14.11 58.77
CA GLN A 260 -86.60 -13.34 59.79
C GLN A 260 -88.08 -13.73 59.83
N ARG A 261 -88.72 -13.97 58.68
CA ARG A 261 -90.10 -14.48 58.62
C ARG A 261 -90.22 -15.87 59.23
N ILE A 262 -89.27 -16.77 58.94
CA ILE A 262 -89.26 -18.12 59.51
C ILE A 262 -89.08 -18.04 61.04
N LYS A 263 -88.13 -17.22 61.53
CA LYS A 263 -87.96 -16.98 62.98
C LYS A 263 -89.23 -16.43 63.62
N TYR A 264 -89.94 -15.51 62.97
CA TYR A 264 -91.20 -14.96 63.49
C TYR A 264 -92.30 -16.03 63.55
N ILE A 265 -92.42 -16.88 62.52
CA ILE A 265 -93.37 -18.00 62.49
C ILE A 265 -93.03 -19.04 63.58
N ASP A 266 -91.76 -19.33 63.79
CA ASP A 266 -91.34 -20.24 64.86
C ASP A 266 -91.57 -19.64 66.25
N GLN A 267 -91.41 -18.32 66.42
CA GLN A 267 -91.79 -17.61 67.64
C GLN A 267 -93.31 -17.65 67.88
N GLU A 268 -94.13 -17.50 66.84
CA GLU A 268 -95.58 -17.66 66.93
C GLU A 268 -96.00 -19.09 67.27
N LYS A 269 -95.30 -20.11 66.73
CA LYS A 269 -95.53 -21.52 67.10
C LYS A 269 -95.17 -21.80 68.55
N ILE A 270 -94.06 -21.26 69.05
CA ILE A 270 -93.66 -21.36 70.47
C ILE A 270 -94.73 -20.70 71.34
N ASN A 271 -95.21 -19.50 70.98
CA ASN A 271 -96.28 -18.82 71.72
C ASN A 271 -97.62 -19.58 71.69
N LEU A 272 -97.93 -20.27 70.58
CA LEU A 272 -99.11 -21.14 70.46
C LEU A 272 -98.98 -22.44 71.28
N GLU A 273 -97.77 -22.98 71.44
CA GLU A 273 -97.50 -24.12 72.33
C GLU A 273 -97.53 -23.71 73.81
N GLU A 274 -97.01 -22.53 74.16
CA GLU A 274 -97.12 -21.98 75.52
C GLU A 274 -98.58 -21.64 75.89
N SER A 275 -99.38 -21.10 74.96
CA SER A 275 -100.82 -20.86 75.15
C SER A 275 -101.63 -22.16 75.33
N LYS A 276 -101.21 -23.27 74.71
CA LYS A 276 -101.82 -24.60 74.89
C LYS A 276 -101.39 -25.29 76.19
N LYS A 277 -100.21 -24.98 76.72
CA LYS A 277 -99.75 -25.44 78.05
C LYS A 277 -100.40 -24.63 79.19
N GLU A 278 -100.60 -23.32 79.02
CA GLU A 278 -101.29 -22.49 80.03
C GLU A 278 -102.78 -22.85 80.19
N LYS A 279 -103.49 -23.25 79.12
CA LYS A 279 -104.90 -23.66 79.21
C LYS A 279 -105.16 -25.06 79.79
N LYS A 280 -104.13 -25.90 79.97
CA LYS A 280 -104.24 -27.20 80.66
C LYS A 280 -103.70 -27.23 82.09
N LEU A 281 -102.99 -26.18 82.53
CA LEU A 281 -102.41 -26.08 83.89
C LEU A 281 -103.16 -25.15 84.85
N GLY A 282 -104.21 -24.45 84.39
CA GLY A 282 -105.06 -23.58 85.22
C GLY A 282 -106.03 -24.29 86.18
N ILE A 283 -106.18 -25.63 86.11
CA ILE A 283 -107.07 -26.41 86.98
C ILE A 283 -106.32 -27.26 88.02
N PHE A 284 -105.00 -27.47 87.89
CA PHE A 284 -104.28 -28.45 88.73
C PHE A 284 -103.23 -27.90 89.72
N ASN A 285 -102.84 -26.61 89.65
CA ASN A 285 -101.83 -26.03 90.57
C ASN A 285 -102.40 -25.20 91.73
N LYS A 286 -103.64 -25.49 92.15
CA LYS A 286 -104.22 -24.99 93.42
C LYS A 286 -103.98 -25.94 94.60
N LEU A 287 -103.16 -26.99 94.45
CA LEU A 287 -103.11 -28.08 95.43
C LEU A 287 -101.76 -28.51 96.01
N PHE A 288 -100.59 -28.03 95.58
CA PHE A 288 -99.36 -28.41 96.31
C PHE A 288 -98.29 -27.30 96.34
N LYS A 289 -98.18 -26.67 97.51
CA LYS A 289 -96.94 -26.06 98.01
C LYS A 289 -96.05 -27.19 98.55
N SER A 290 -94.80 -27.29 98.11
CA SER A 290 -93.62 -27.41 98.99
C SER A 290 -92.33 -27.72 98.23
N LYS A 291 -91.33 -26.88 98.53
CA LYS A 291 -89.90 -27.18 98.77
C LYS A 291 -88.95 -27.60 97.62
N GLU A 292 -87.74 -27.07 97.81
CA GLU A 292 -86.41 -27.43 97.25
C GLU A 292 -86.11 -26.89 95.83
N LYS A 293 -85.27 -25.87 95.60
CA LYS A 293 -83.98 -25.35 96.15
C LYS A 293 -82.75 -26.04 95.50
N ILE A 294 -81.81 -25.18 95.07
CA ILE A 294 -80.38 -25.39 94.75
C ILE A 294 -80.15 -26.12 93.38
N ILE A 295 -79.37 -25.63 92.39
CA ILE A 295 -77.91 -25.45 92.39
C ILE A 295 -77.42 -24.76 91.09
N GLU A 296 -76.52 -23.79 91.27
CA GLU A 296 -75.31 -23.45 90.48
C GLU A 296 -75.35 -23.03 88.99
N THR A 297 -74.42 -22.24 88.47
CA THR A 297 -73.58 -21.10 88.90
C THR A 297 -72.79 -20.69 87.64
N LYS A 298 -72.63 -19.39 87.39
CA LYS A 298 -71.36 -18.63 87.29
C LYS A 298 -70.37 -18.99 86.17
N ALA A 299 -69.89 -17.92 85.53
CA ALA A 299 -68.49 -17.50 85.33
C ALA A 299 -68.37 -16.87 83.93
N ALA A 300 -68.24 -15.53 83.83
CA ALA A 300 -67.00 -14.77 83.98
C ALA A 300 -66.05 -15.05 82.81
N GLU A 301 -65.89 -14.11 81.87
CA GLU A 301 -64.98 -12.95 81.90
C GLU A 301 -63.60 -13.29 81.34
N GLU A 302 -63.04 -12.32 80.61
CA GLU A 302 -61.61 -12.11 80.35
C GLU A 302 -60.88 -13.17 79.49
N LYS A 303 -60.45 -12.84 78.26
CA LYS A 303 -59.37 -11.94 77.80
C LYS A 303 -58.21 -12.78 77.28
N ALA A 304 -57.56 -12.18 76.29
CA ALA A 304 -56.13 -12.26 76.04
C ALA A 304 -55.62 -13.63 75.54
N LYS A 305 -55.21 -13.67 74.27
CA LYS A 305 -53.80 -13.50 73.82
C LYS A 305 -53.38 -14.87 73.26
N GLU A 306 -52.64 -15.01 72.18
CA GLU A 306 -51.54 -14.19 71.70
C GLU A 306 -51.11 -14.71 70.31
N GLN A 307 -50.57 -13.76 69.53
CA GLN A 307 -49.38 -13.91 68.69
C GLN A 307 -49.48 -14.78 67.42
N LYS A 308 -48.88 -14.39 66.28
CA LYS A 308 -47.75 -13.47 66.08
C LYS A 308 -47.78 -12.89 64.66
N ALA A 309 -47.33 -11.65 64.57
CA ALA A 309 -47.09 -10.79 63.41
C ALA A 309 -45.72 -11.12 62.74
N PRO A 310 -45.07 -10.21 61.98
CA PRO A 310 -45.42 -9.42 60.79
C PRO A 310 -44.32 -9.56 59.68
N GLN A 311 -44.34 -8.68 58.66
CA GLN A 311 -43.22 -8.01 57.95
C GLN A 311 -43.46 -7.98 56.41
N THR A 312 -43.16 -6.95 55.61
CA THR A 312 -42.55 -5.60 55.76
C THR A 312 -42.59 -4.91 54.38
N GLU A 313 -42.87 -3.61 54.32
CA GLU A 313 -42.10 -2.50 53.69
C GLU A 313 -41.13 -2.75 52.49
N PHE A 314 -41.35 -3.74 51.63
CA PHE A 314 -40.54 -3.97 50.42
C PHE A 314 -41.16 -3.44 49.11
N GLU A 315 -42.48 -3.20 49.08
CA GLU A 315 -43.20 -2.76 47.88
C GLU A 315 -43.09 -1.24 47.59
N GLU A 316 -42.64 -0.42 48.55
CA GLU A 316 -42.46 1.03 48.34
C GLU A 316 -41.03 1.44 47.93
N LEU A 317 -40.06 0.51 47.98
CA LEU A 317 -38.65 0.73 47.60
C LEU A 317 -38.34 0.30 46.16
N GLU A 318 -39.05 -0.68 45.60
CA GLU A 318 -38.81 -1.17 44.23
C GLU A 318 -39.33 -0.21 43.13
N ASP A 319 -40.36 0.59 43.41
CA ASP A 319 -40.88 1.60 42.48
C ASP A 319 -40.07 2.92 42.49
N ALA A 320 -39.32 3.19 43.56
CA ALA A 320 -38.42 4.34 43.65
C ALA A 320 -37.11 4.15 42.88
N ILE A 321 -36.61 2.91 42.77
CA ILE A 321 -35.34 2.57 42.08
C ILE A 321 -35.54 2.48 40.56
N ARG A 322 -36.76 2.17 40.09
CA ARG A 322 -37.06 2.05 38.65
C ARG A 322 -37.20 3.40 37.91
N ASN A 323 -37.44 4.50 38.63
CA ASN A 323 -37.77 5.82 38.06
C ASN A 323 -36.65 6.87 38.12
N LEU A 324 -35.44 6.53 38.55
CA LEU A 324 -34.28 7.43 38.48
C LEU A 324 -33.34 7.03 37.33
N GLY A 325 -33.75 7.34 36.11
CA GLY A 325 -32.96 7.04 34.91
C GLY A 325 -31.68 7.87 34.80
N LEU A 326 -30.50 7.24 34.92
CA LEU A 326 -29.21 7.81 34.49
C LEU A 326 -28.23 6.73 33.98
N PHE A 327 -28.12 6.65 32.64
CA PHE A 327 -26.94 6.31 31.82
C PHE A 327 -25.98 5.13 32.14
N LYS A 328 -25.92 4.22 31.15
CA LYS A 328 -24.73 3.61 30.48
C LYS A 328 -23.62 2.91 31.29
N LYS A 329 -23.42 1.62 30.98
CA LYS A 329 -22.14 0.87 30.79
C LYS A 329 -22.51 -0.52 30.22
N ILE A 330 -22.34 -0.83 28.94
CA ILE A 330 -21.16 -1.39 28.24
C ILE A 330 -20.38 -2.45 29.06
N GLU A 331 -20.10 -3.58 28.39
CA GLU A 331 -19.30 -4.78 28.76
C GLU A 331 -20.10 -5.90 29.47
N LYS A 332 -20.09 -7.19 29.09
CA LYS A 332 -19.13 -8.01 28.32
C LYS A 332 -19.76 -9.32 27.81
N GLU A 333 -19.30 -9.72 26.62
CA GLU A 333 -18.92 -11.08 26.17
C GLU A 333 -19.92 -12.25 26.20
N LYS A 334 -20.17 -12.80 24.99
CA LYS A 334 -19.75 -14.15 24.59
C LYS A 334 -19.83 -14.28 23.06
N ILE A 335 -18.73 -14.00 22.35
CA ILE A 335 -18.50 -14.56 21.01
C ILE A 335 -17.25 -15.43 21.08
N ILE A 336 -17.46 -16.69 20.74
CA ILE A 336 -16.49 -17.77 20.77
C ILE A 336 -15.54 -17.64 19.56
N LYS A 337 -14.26 -17.52 19.89
CA LYS A 337 -13.03 -18.01 19.23
C LYS A 337 -12.99 -18.21 17.71
N GLU A 338 -12.04 -17.47 17.15
CA GLU A 338 -11.38 -17.56 15.86
C GLU A 338 -10.91 -18.98 15.46
N LYS A 339 -11.02 -19.26 14.15
CA LYS A 339 -10.04 -20.06 13.40
C LYS A 339 -9.17 -19.09 12.58
N PRO A 340 -7.84 -19.07 12.72
CA PRO A 340 -6.97 -18.37 11.79
C PRO A 340 -6.70 -19.28 10.57
N GLY A 341 -7.26 -18.90 9.42
CA GLY A 341 -6.97 -19.51 8.13
C GLY A 341 -5.66 -18.97 7.53
N MET A 342 -4.82 -19.91 7.12
CA MET A 342 -3.49 -19.74 6.54
C MET A 342 -3.40 -18.77 5.36
N PHE A 343 -2.63 -17.69 5.50
CA PHE A 343 -1.79 -17.05 4.47
C PHE A 343 -0.73 -16.23 5.25
N GLY A 344 0.40 -16.80 5.67
CA GLY A 344 1.54 -17.06 4.78
C GLY A 344 2.36 -15.77 4.60
N LYS A 345 3.08 -15.30 5.63
CA LYS A 345 4.55 -15.40 5.70
C LYS A 345 5.27 -15.11 4.36
N PHE A 346 5.12 -13.90 3.83
CA PHE A 346 6.12 -13.32 2.94
C PHE A 346 6.16 -11.83 3.21
N LEU A 347 7.13 -11.40 4.01
CA LEU A 347 7.77 -10.06 4.00
C LEU A 347 8.75 -10.01 5.19
N LYS A 348 9.80 -10.82 5.08
CA LYS A 348 11.10 -10.59 5.70
C LYS A 348 12.17 -11.10 4.73
N LYS A 349 12.70 -10.19 3.92
CA LYS A 349 14.10 -10.13 3.51
C LYS A 349 14.38 -8.74 2.98
#